data_AF-A0A6I1JCR6-F1
#
_entry.id   AF-A0A6I1JCR6-F1
#
_cell.length_a   1.000
_cell.length_b   1.000
_cell.length_c   1.000
_cell.angle_alpha   90.00
_cell.angle_beta   90.00
_cell.angle_gamma   90.00
#
_symmetry.space_group_name_H-M   'P 1'
#
loop_
_entity.id
_entity.type
_entity.pdbx_description
1 polymer ?
#
loop_
_entity_poly.entity_id
_entity_poly.type
_entity_poly.pdbx_seq_one_letter_code
_entity_poly.pdbx_strand_id
1 'polypeptide(L)'
;GFYTSGEFDLSGLLARHRGKRFLELGRSCVLPAYRNKRTVELLWHGIWSYVLTHRIDVMFGCASLEGTDPRRLSLELSFLHHNARPPSEWAASALPSRHVAMGRLSQDAVDMKKALHALPPLIKGYLRLGAYVGDGAVVDRQFNTTDVLIVLPVSAISPRYIGHFGASAERHAA
;
A
#
# COMPACT_ATOMS: atom_id res chain seq x y z
N GLY A 1 -3.96 -13.34 -13.71
CA GLY A 1 -2.79 -12.72 -13.06
C GLY A 1 -3.26 -11.66 -12.07
N PHE A 2 -2.35 -11.03 -11.35
CA PHE A 2 -2.66 -9.95 -10.40
C PHE A 2 -3.09 -8.67 -11.13
N TYR A 3 -4.07 -7.93 -10.61
CA TYR A 3 -4.47 -6.63 -11.17
C TYR A 3 -3.28 -5.66 -11.19
N THR A 4 -2.55 -5.60 -10.09
CA THR A 4 -1.38 -4.74 -9.86
C THR A 4 -0.29 -4.97 -10.91
N SER A 5 -0.23 -6.16 -11.53
CA SER A 5 0.73 -6.44 -12.62
C SER A 5 0.44 -5.69 -13.92
N GLY A 6 -0.77 -5.12 -14.06
CA GLY A 6 -1.11 -4.20 -15.14
C GLY A 6 -0.56 -2.78 -14.95
N GLU A 7 -0.07 -2.46 -13.75
CA GLU A 7 0.43 -1.13 -13.37
C GLU A 7 1.91 -1.15 -12.99
N PHE A 8 2.35 -2.21 -12.31
CA PHE A 8 3.68 -2.36 -11.75
C PHE A 8 4.33 -3.67 -12.22
N ASP A 9 5.63 -3.63 -12.50
CA ASP A 9 6.41 -4.83 -12.76
C ASP A 9 6.69 -5.57 -11.44
N LEU A 10 5.99 -6.68 -11.26
CA LEU A 10 6.13 -7.56 -10.11
C LEU A 10 7.09 -8.72 -10.36
N SER A 11 7.61 -8.90 -11.57
CA SER A 11 8.35 -10.09 -11.96
C SER A 11 9.60 -10.31 -11.10
N GLY A 12 10.41 -9.26 -10.93
CA GLY A 12 11.60 -9.29 -10.08
C GLY A 12 11.27 -9.51 -8.60
N LEU A 13 10.19 -8.87 -8.11
CA LEU A 13 9.72 -9.04 -6.74
C LEU A 13 9.34 -10.50 -6.46
N LEU A 14 8.49 -11.08 -7.30
CA LEU A 14 8.06 -12.47 -7.13
C LEU A 14 9.23 -13.45 -7.32
N ALA A 15 10.15 -13.17 -8.23
CA ALA A 15 11.30 -14.04 -8.50
C ALA A 15 12.29 -14.12 -7.32
N ARG A 16 12.53 -13.02 -6.59
CA ARG A 16 13.40 -13.02 -5.41
C ARG A 16 12.80 -13.73 -4.20
N HIS A 17 11.47 -13.83 -4.15
CA HIS A 17 10.72 -14.42 -3.04
C HIS A 17 10.01 -15.71 -3.46
N ARG A 18 10.63 -16.51 -4.35
CA ARG A 18 10.12 -17.84 -4.73
C ARG A 18 9.95 -18.69 -3.47
N GLY A 19 8.71 -19.05 -3.17
CA GLY A 19 8.33 -19.82 -1.97
C GLY A 19 7.53 -19.03 -0.92
N LYS A 20 7.51 -17.70 -1.01
CA LYS A 20 6.58 -16.87 -0.21
C LYS A 20 5.20 -16.83 -0.84
N ARG A 21 4.17 -16.77 0.00
CA ARG A 21 2.77 -16.58 -0.39
C ARG A 21 2.42 -15.10 -0.41
N PHE A 22 2.07 -14.62 -1.60
CA PHE A 22 1.64 -13.26 -1.83
C PHE A 22 0.11 -13.17 -1.87
N LEU A 23 -0.45 -12.18 -1.18
CA LEU A 23 -1.86 -11.82 -1.22
C LEU A 23 -2.00 -10.42 -1.83
N GLU A 24 -2.67 -10.34 -2.98
CA GLU A 24 -3.08 -9.06 -3.54
C GLU A 24 -4.31 -8.52 -2.78
N LEU A 25 -4.21 -7.27 -2.30
CA LEU A 25 -5.31 -6.51 -1.74
C LEU A 25 -5.55 -5.28 -2.62
N GLY A 26 -6.78 -5.08 -3.08
CA GLY A 26 -7.11 -3.95 -3.92
C GLY A 26 -8.59 -3.88 -4.24
N ARG A 27 -9.00 -2.78 -4.89
CA ARG A 27 -10.39 -2.53 -5.31
C ARG A 27 -11.41 -2.60 -4.16
N SER A 28 -10.98 -2.25 -2.95
CA SER A 28 -11.85 -2.18 -1.77
C SER A 28 -12.86 -1.05 -1.93
N CYS A 29 -14.14 -1.40 -1.95
CA CYS A 29 -15.23 -0.44 -2.08
C CYS A 29 -16.11 -0.48 -0.83
N VAL A 30 -16.34 0.69 -0.23
CA VAL A 30 -17.23 0.86 0.92
C VAL A 30 -18.32 1.86 0.56
N LEU A 31 -19.58 1.43 0.73
CA LEU A 31 -20.75 2.29 0.54
C LEU A 31 -20.64 3.55 1.42
N PRO A 32 -21.02 4.74 0.93
CA PRO A 32 -20.82 6.01 1.64
C PRO A 32 -21.28 6.01 3.10
N ALA A 33 -22.46 5.44 3.39
CA ALA A 33 -23.02 5.35 4.74
C ALA A 33 -22.16 4.53 5.73
N TYR A 34 -21.24 3.70 5.22
CA TYR A 34 -20.37 2.83 6.00
C TYR A 34 -18.90 3.26 5.94
N ARG A 35 -18.57 4.43 5.37
CA ARG A 35 -17.18 4.93 5.31
C ARG A 35 -16.75 5.49 6.65
N ASN A 36 -16.56 4.60 7.62
CA ASN A 36 -16.15 4.93 8.98
C ASN A 36 -15.03 4.00 9.45
N LYS A 37 -14.44 4.36 10.59
CA LYS A 37 -13.32 3.62 11.19
C LYS A 37 -13.66 2.13 11.46
N ARG A 38 -14.86 1.84 11.96
CA ARG A 38 -15.28 0.48 12.31
C ARG A 38 -15.34 -0.44 11.10
N THR A 39 -15.81 0.06 9.96
CA THR A 39 -15.83 -0.72 8.73
C THR A 39 -14.43 -1.10 8.26
N VAL A 40 -13.48 -0.17 8.34
CA VAL A 40 -12.08 -0.46 7.99
C VAL A 40 -11.47 -1.47 8.97
N GLU A 41 -11.75 -1.35 10.27
CA GLU A 41 -11.30 -2.32 11.28
C GLU A 41 -11.84 -3.73 11.00
N LEU A 42 -13.13 -3.86 10.67
CA LEU A 42 -13.74 -5.15 10.30
C LEU A 42 -13.11 -5.77 9.05
N LEU A 43 -12.84 -4.97 8.01
CA LEU A 43 -12.14 -5.45 6.82
C LEU A 43 -10.74 -5.96 7.18
N TRP A 44 -10.02 -5.23 8.03
CA TRP A 44 -8.71 -5.66 8.51
C TRP A 44 -8.75 -6.93 9.37
N HIS A 45 -9.77 -7.11 10.21
CA HIS A 45 -9.95 -8.38 10.93
C HIS A 45 -10.12 -9.56 9.97
N GLY A 46 -10.93 -9.42 8.93
CA GLY A 46 -11.11 -10.45 7.90
C GLY A 46 -9.82 -10.74 7.14
N ILE A 47 -9.10 -9.70 6.70
CA ILE A 47 -7.79 -9.84 6.04
C ILE A 47 -6.80 -10.54 6.96
N TRP A 48 -6.74 -10.15 8.23
CA TRP A 48 -5.80 -10.75 9.18
C TRP A 48 -6.12 -12.21 9.46
N SER A 49 -7.40 -12.56 9.62
CA SER A 49 -7.82 -13.96 9.72
C SER A 49 -7.38 -14.76 8.50
N TYR A 50 -7.58 -14.22 7.29
CA TYR A 50 -7.14 -14.86 6.05
C TYR A 50 -5.61 -15.04 5.99
N VAL A 51 -4.86 -14.01 6.38
CA VAL A 51 -3.40 -14.06 6.46
C VAL A 51 -2.92 -15.18 7.36
N LEU A 52 -3.52 -15.34 8.55
CA LEU A 52 -3.16 -16.41 9.48
C LEU A 52 -3.55 -17.79 8.94
N THR A 53 -4.79 -17.98 8.50
CA THR A 53 -5.30 -19.26 8.00
C THR A 53 -4.49 -19.77 6.81
N HIS A 54 -4.18 -18.89 5.86
CA HIS A 54 -3.45 -19.25 4.64
C HIS A 54 -1.94 -19.05 4.77
N ARG A 55 -1.47 -18.61 5.95
CA ARG A 55 -0.08 -18.32 6.30
C ARG A 55 0.60 -17.43 5.24
N ILE A 56 -0.10 -16.36 4.85
CA ILE A 56 0.38 -15.39 3.88
C ILE A 56 1.65 -14.73 4.41
N ASP A 57 2.65 -14.58 3.54
CA ASP A 57 3.95 -14.01 3.90
C ASP A 57 4.04 -12.53 3.53
N VAL A 58 3.33 -12.11 2.47
CA VAL A 58 3.40 -10.76 1.92
C VAL A 58 2.02 -10.33 1.43
N MET A 59 1.55 -9.17 1.88
CA MET A 59 0.42 -8.47 1.28
C MET A 59 0.93 -7.38 0.36
N PHE A 60 0.28 -7.16 -0.77
CA PHE A 60 0.65 -6.10 -1.70
C PHE A 60 -0.54 -5.62 -2.51
N GLY A 61 -0.42 -4.49 -3.18
CA GLY A 61 -1.42 -4.01 -4.13
C GLY A 61 -1.37 -2.51 -4.35
N CYS A 62 -2.30 -2.01 -5.16
CA CYS A 62 -2.40 -0.59 -5.46
C CYS A 62 -3.13 0.15 -4.32
N ALA A 63 -2.57 1.27 -3.88
CA ALA A 63 -3.25 2.25 -3.07
C ALA A 63 -3.25 3.59 -3.79
N SER A 64 -4.32 4.35 -3.62
CA SER A 64 -4.60 5.49 -4.50
C SER A 64 -4.57 6.81 -3.75
N LEU A 65 -3.96 7.82 -4.38
CA LEU A 65 -4.15 9.24 -4.10
C LEU A 65 -5.28 9.77 -4.99
N GLU A 66 -6.10 10.68 -4.47
CA GLU A 66 -7.16 11.30 -5.25
C GLU A 66 -6.59 12.30 -6.27
N GLY A 67 -7.02 12.19 -7.52
CA GLY A 67 -6.62 13.07 -8.60
C GLY A 67 -5.61 12.47 -9.58
N THR A 68 -5.60 13.03 -10.79
CA THR A 68 -4.85 12.53 -11.94
C THR A 68 -3.74 13.47 -12.42
N ASP A 69 -3.45 14.55 -11.69
CA ASP A 69 -2.35 15.47 -11.99
C ASP A 69 -1.22 15.28 -10.96
N PRO A 70 -0.15 14.53 -11.31
CA PRO A 70 0.98 14.30 -10.42
C PRO A 70 1.67 15.58 -9.93
N ARG A 71 1.51 16.72 -10.62
CA ARG A 71 2.06 18.00 -10.15
C ARG A 71 1.32 18.50 -8.92
N ARG A 72 0.00 18.28 -8.84
CA ARG A 72 -0.81 18.62 -7.67
C ARG A 72 -0.52 17.69 -6.49
N LEU A 73 -0.05 16.48 -6.76
CA LEU A 73 0.32 15.46 -5.77
C LEU A 73 1.82 15.45 -5.44
N SER A 74 2.56 16.51 -5.81
CA SER A 74 4.03 16.53 -5.66
C SER A 74 4.49 16.32 -4.22
N LEU A 75 3.73 16.81 -3.23
CA LEU A 75 4.09 16.70 -1.83
C LEU A 75 3.97 15.26 -1.32
N GLU A 76 2.82 14.62 -1.57
CA GLU A 76 2.51 13.25 -1.17
C GLU A 76 3.45 12.26 -1.87
N LEU A 77 3.62 12.39 -3.18
CA LEU A 77 4.48 11.51 -3.95
C LEU A 77 5.96 11.64 -3.53
N SER A 78 6.45 12.86 -3.33
CA SER A 78 7.84 13.06 -2.88
C SER A 78 8.05 12.56 -1.46
N PHE A 79 7.06 12.73 -0.58
CA PHE A 79 7.11 12.17 0.76
C PHE A 79 7.25 10.64 0.74
N LEU A 80 6.39 9.94 -0.02
CA LEU A 80 6.45 8.47 -0.12
C LEU A 80 7.78 8.02 -0.73
N HIS A 81 8.25 8.74 -1.74
CA HIS A 81 9.52 8.47 -2.40
C HIS A 81 10.75 8.65 -1.51
N HIS A 82 10.74 9.59 -0.55
CA HIS A 82 11.89 9.80 0.33
C HIS A 82 11.82 8.99 1.62
N ASN A 83 10.61 8.62 2.08
CA ASN A 83 10.40 8.09 3.43
C ASN A 83 9.86 6.65 3.47
N ALA A 84 9.42 6.09 2.36
CA ALA A 84 8.76 4.77 2.33
C ALA A 84 9.33 3.80 1.29
N ARG A 85 10.49 4.10 0.69
CA ARG A 85 11.10 3.21 -0.30
C ARG A 85 11.43 1.83 0.28
N PRO A 86 11.22 0.75 -0.49
CA PRO A 86 11.63 -0.59 -0.09
C PRO A 86 13.16 -0.73 -0.11
N PRO A 87 13.73 -1.60 0.76
CA PRO A 87 15.04 -2.16 0.50
C PRO A 87 15.02 -2.98 -0.81
N SER A 88 16.19 -3.25 -1.39
CA SER A 88 16.33 -3.88 -2.71
C SER A 88 15.55 -5.20 -2.86
N GLU A 89 15.45 -5.98 -1.79
CA GLU A 89 14.68 -7.24 -1.76
C GLU A 89 13.19 -7.04 -2.07
N TRP A 90 12.59 -5.93 -1.63
CA TRP A 90 11.15 -5.61 -1.78
C TRP A 90 10.87 -4.63 -2.93
N ALA A 91 11.89 -4.25 -3.70
CA ALA A 91 11.78 -3.26 -4.76
C ALA A 91 10.95 -3.75 -5.97
N ALA A 92 10.02 -2.92 -6.41
CA ALA A 92 9.26 -3.07 -7.65
C ALA A 92 8.90 -1.67 -8.16
N SER A 93 8.72 -1.54 -9.46
CA SER A 93 8.51 -0.25 -10.12
C SER A 93 7.25 -0.26 -10.98
N ALA A 94 6.66 0.92 -11.20
CA ALA A 94 5.62 1.11 -12.21
C ALA A 94 6.14 0.66 -13.59
N LEU A 95 5.25 0.13 -14.43
CA LEU A 95 5.60 -0.27 -15.80
C LEU A 95 6.14 0.94 -16.58
N PRO A 96 7.17 0.78 -17.43
CA PRO A 96 7.81 1.90 -18.13
C PRO A 96 6.83 2.82 -18.88
N SER A 97 5.80 2.26 -19.51
CA SER A 97 4.78 3.01 -20.26
C SER A 97 3.79 3.78 -19.39
N ARG A 98 3.72 3.48 -18.08
CA ARG A 98 2.79 4.08 -17.11
C ARG A 98 3.49 4.86 -16.00
N HIS A 99 4.81 4.81 -15.96
CA HIS A 99 5.63 5.32 -14.87
C HIS A 99 5.56 6.84 -14.73
N VAL A 100 5.22 7.30 -13.53
CA VAL A 100 5.29 8.70 -13.11
C VAL A 100 6.31 8.86 -12.00
N ALA A 101 7.31 9.72 -12.22
CA ALA A 101 8.31 10.04 -11.21
C ALA A 101 7.67 10.68 -9.95
N MET A 102 8.02 10.12 -8.79
CA MET A 102 7.45 10.51 -7.49
C MET A 102 8.28 11.58 -6.76
N GLY A 103 9.61 11.56 -6.87
CA GLY A 103 10.53 12.51 -6.24
C GLY A 103 10.54 13.89 -6.93
N ARG A 104 9.41 14.59 -6.91
CA ARG A 104 9.23 15.89 -7.59
C ARG A 104 9.77 17.07 -6.78
N LEU A 105 9.91 16.89 -5.47
CA LEU A 105 10.52 17.80 -4.52
C LEU A 105 11.81 17.16 -3.96
N SER A 106 12.82 17.99 -3.67
CA SER A 106 13.97 17.54 -2.89
C SER A 106 13.54 17.13 -1.49
N GLN A 107 14.34 16.28 -0.83
CA GLN A 107 14.03 15.80 0.52
C GLN A 107 13.84 16.97 1.51
N ASP A 108 14.69 18.00 1.44
CA ASP A 108 14.62 19.19 2.31
C ASP A 108 13.39 20.08 2.02
N ALA A 109 12.82 19.99 0.83
CA ALA A 109 11.62 20.74 0.45
C ALA A 109 10.31 20.05 0.89
N VAL A 110 10.37 18.81 1.40
CA VAL A 110 9.20 18.08 1.89
C VAL A 110 8.89 18.49 3.33
N ASP A 111 7.83 19.28 3.51
CA ASP A 111 7.24 19.51 4.83
C ASP A 111 6.52 18.23 5.31
N MET A 112 7.18 17.51 6.22
CA MET A 112 6.71 16.22 6.74
C MET A 112 5.32 16.29 7.37
N LYS A 113 5.00 17.38 8.08
CA LYS A 113 3.71 17.54 8.75
C LYS A 113 2.60 17.74 7.72
N LYS A 114 2.83 18.60 6.72
CA LYS A 114 1.87 18.83 5.64
C LYS A 114 1.67 17.58 4.79
N ALA A 115 2.74 16.85 4.48
CA ALA A 115 2.66 15.62 3.71
C ALA A 115 1.83 14.55 4.44
N LEU A 116 2.09 14.31 5.73
CA LEU A 116 1.29 13.39 6.55
C LEU A 116 -0.17 13.85 6.70
N HIS A 117 -0.44 15.15 6.69
CA HIS A 117 -1.82 15.63 6.69
C HIS A 117 -2.52 15.32 5.35
N ALA A 118 -1.82 15.56 4.24
CA ALA A 118 -2.34 15.38 2.89
C ALA A 118 -2.55 13.91 2.49
N LEU A 119 -1.73 12.98 3.02
CA LEU A 119 -1.88 11.56 2.70
C LEU A 119 -3.25 10.99 3.12
N PRO A 120 -3.89 10.16 2.27
CA PRO A 120 -5.10 9.44 2.60
C PRO A 120 -4.95 8.61 3.89
N PRO A 121 -6.01 8.50 4.73
CA PRO A 121 -5.97 7.72 5.95
C PRO A 121 -5.51 6.27 5.76
N LEU A 122 -5.87 5.65 4.63
CA LEU A 122 -5.51 4.27 4.32
C LEU A 122 -4.01 4.11 4.05
N ILE A 123 -3.41 4.97 3.23
CA ILE A 123 -1.95 4.96 2.97
C ILE A 123 -1.18 5.19 4.27
N LYS A 124 -1.64 6.12 5.12
CA LYS A 124 -1.06 6.32 6.46
C LYS A 124 -1.15 5.07 7.33
N GLY A 125 -2.21 4.27 7.17
CA GLY A 125 -2.37 3.00 7.84
C GLY A 125 -1.29 2.01 7.42
N TYR A 126 -1.07 1.83 6.12
CA TYR A 126 -0.02 0.96 5.59
C TYR A 126 1.37 1.37 6.07
N LEU A 127 1.71 2.67 6.01
CA LEU A 127 2.99 3.17 6.50
C LEU A 127 3.18 2.89 8.00
N ARG A 128 2.14 3.06 8.81
CA ARG A 128 2.17 2.74 10.24
C ARG A 128 2.38 1.25 10.53
N LEU A 129 1.90 0.38 9.64
CA LEU A 129 2.13 -1.06 9.74
C LEU A 129 3.56 -1.45 9.35
N GLY A 130 4.29 -0.61 8.62
CA GLY A 130 5.64 -0.92 8.11
C GLY A 130 5.67 -1.26 6.62
N ALA A 131 4.64 -0.87 5.86
CA ALA A 131 4.61 -1.09 4.42
C ALA A 131 5.63 -0.20 3.69
N TYR A 132 6.18 -0.74 2.62
CA TYR A 132 7.00 -0.03 1.65
C TYR A 132 6.16 0.43 0.47
N VAL A 133 6.67 1.43 -0.25
CA VAL A 133 6.07 2.00 -1.44
C VAL A 133 7.00 1.82 -2.63
N GLY A 134 6.51 1.14 -3.67
CA GLY A 134 7.25 0.90 -4.91
C GLY A 134 7.69 2.18 -5.62
N ASP A 135 8.58 2.02 -6.59
CA ASP A 135 9.10 3.13 -7.37
C ASP A 135 8.16 3.51 -8.52
N GLY A 136 7.95 4.81 -8.69
CA GLY A 136 6.99 5.34 -9.65
C GLY A 136 5.53 5.22 -9.20
N ALA A 137 4.73 6.18 -9.62
CA ALA A 137 3.28 6.15 -9.50
C ALA A 137 2.63 5.89 -10.87
N VAL A 138 1.33 5.61 -10.89
CA VAL A 138 0.56 5.34 -12.09
C VAL A 138 -0.71 6.20 -12.08
N VAL A 139 -0.96 6.97 -13.14
CA VAL A 139 -2.21 7.73 -13.26
C VAL A 139 -3.31 6.81 -13.77
N ASP A 140 -4.35 6.60 -12.95
CA ASP A 140 -5.56 5.88 -13.30
C ASP A 140 -6.70 6.87 -13.58
N ARG A 141 -6.94 7.09 -14.87
CA ARG A 141 -8.02 7.98 -15.34
C ARG A 141 -9.40 7.37 -15.20
N GLN A 142 -9.51 6.05 -15.09
CA GLN A 142 -10.80 5.39 -14.94
C GLN A 142 -11.38 5.65 -13.54
N PHE A 143 -10.51 5.67 -12.53
CA PHE A 143 -10.90 5.90 -11.14
C PHE A 143 -10.61 7.31 -10.62
N ASN A 144 -10.05 8.19 -11.46
CA ASN A 144 -9.62 9.54 -11.13
C ASN A 144 -8.58 9.58 -10.00
N THR A 145 -7.61 8.66 -10.05
CA THR A 145 -6.58 8.49 -9.02
C THR A 145 -5.17 8.49 -9.59
N THR A 146 -4.21 8.60 -8.68
CA THR A 146 -2.81 8.29 -8.92
C THR A 146 -2.40 7.19 -7.93
N ASP A 147 -2.09 6.03 -8.47
CA ASP A 147 -1.85 4.80 -7.74
C ASP A 147 -0.36 4.64 -7.41
N VAL A 148 -0.10 4.11 -6.23
CA VAL A 148 1.23 3.72 -5.76
C VAL A 148 1.19 2.25 -5.33
N LEU A 149 2.28 1.53 -5.56
CA LEU A 149 2.41 0.15 -5.13
C LEU A 149 2.71 0.09 -3.64
N ILE A 150 1.88 -0.61 -2.88
CA ILE A 150 2.13 -0.96 -1.48
C ILE A 150 2.70 -2.38 -1.41
N VAL A 151 3.76 -2.57 -0.65
CA VAL A 151 4.34 -3.88 -0.33
C VAL A 151 4.47 -4.01 1.19
N LEU A 152 3.80 -4.99 1.79
CA LEU A 152 3.77 -5.21 3.23
C LEU A 152 4.14 -6.66 3.55
N PRO A 153 5.42 -6.96 3.81
CA PRO A 153 5.82 -8.24 4.38
C PRO A 153 5.15 -8.40 5.74
N VAL A 154 4.56 -9.56 6.02
CA VAL A 154 3.90 -9.81 7.32
C VAL A 154 4.91 -9.74 8.47
N SER A 155 6.17 -10.13 8.21
CA SER A 155 7.27 -10.00 9.17
C SER A 155 7.65 -8.55 9.52
N ALA A 156 7.26 -7.57 8.69
CA ALA A 156 7.50 -6.15 8.95
C ALA A 156 6.38 -5.52 9.80
N ILE A 157 5.25 -6.21 10.00
CA ILE A 157 4.13 -5.69 10.77
C ILE A 157 4.56 -5.51 12.22
N SER A 158 4.51 -4.27 12.72
CA SER A 158 4.85 -3.99 14.11
C SER A 158 3.97 -4.79 15.08
N PRO A 159 4.54 -5.50 16.08
CA PRO A 159 3.80 -6.33 17.02
C PRO A 159 2.66 -5.61 17.74
N ARG A 160 2.78 -4.29 17.93
CA ARG A 160 1.75 -3.43 18.52
C ARG A 160 0.42 -3.49 17.74
N TYR A 161 0.48 -3.64 16.41
CA TYR A 161 -0.72 -3.70 15.57
C TYR A 161 -1.25 -5.13 15.40
N ILE A 162 -0.41 -6.14 15.59
CA ILE A 162 -0.82 -7.54 15.63
C ILE A 162 -1.84 -7.75 16.77
N GLY A 163 -1.61 -7.18 17.95
CA GLY A 163 -2.56 -7.26 19.07
C GLY A 163 -3.88 -6.51 18.83
N HIS A 164 -3.83 -5.38 18.12
CA HIS A 164 -5.01 -4.53 17.87
C HIS A 164 -6.00 -5.16 16.89
N PHE A 165 -5.51 -5.79 15.82
CA PHE A 165 -6.35 -6.51 14.84
C PHE A 165 -6.49 -8.01 15.15
N GLY A 166 -5.56 -8.59 15.92
CA GLY A 166 -5.50 -10.03 16.23
C GLY A 166 -6.41 -10.48 17.36
N ALA A 167 -6.61 -9.66 18.40
CA ALA A 167 -7.36 -10.07 19.60
C ALA A 167 -8.82 -10.47 19.36
N SER A 168 -9.38 -10.19 18.17
CA SER A 168 -10.69 -10.69 17.73
C SER A 168 -10.66 -11.54 16.46
N ALA A 169 -9.52 -11.66 15.77
CA ALA A 169 -9.41 -12.47 14.55
C ALA A 169 -9.36 -13.97 14.87
N GLU A 170 -8.68 -14.36 15.96
CA GLU A 170 -8.60 -15.76 16.39
C GLU A 170 -9.97 -16.35 16.77
N ARG A 171 -10.91 -15.52 17.23
CA ARG A 171 -12.28 -15.96 17.57
C ARG A 171 -13.13 -16.34 16.36
N HIS A 172 -12.74 -15.93 15.15
CA HIS A 172 -13.50 -16.16 13.91
C HIS A 172 -12.76 -17.08 12.92
N ALA A 173 -11.58 -17.57 13.30
CA ALA A 173 -10.76 -18.47 12.50
C ALA A 173 -10.91 -19.95 12.90
N ALA A 174 -11.87 -20.25 13.80
CA ALA A 174 -12.17 -21.58 14.31
C ALA A 174 -13.44 -22.15 13.66
#